data_AF-G2EE15-F1
#
_entry.id   AF-G2EE15-F1
#
_cell.length_a   1.000
_cell.length_b   1.000
_cell.length_c   1.000
_cell.angle_alpha   90.00
_cell.angle_beta   90.00
_cell.angle_gamma   90.00
#
_symmetry.space_group_name_H-M   'P 1'
#
loop_
_entity.id
_entity.type
_entity.pdbx_description
1 polymer ?
#
loop_
_entity_poly.entity_id
_entity_poly.type
_entity_poly.pdbx_seq_one_letter_code
_entity_poly.pdbx_strand_id
1 'polypeptide(L)'
;MEQTNKLLEKILELLAKNEARISTNEFSSEGDKLIEKTEKEGEEASKKIQSTFDRIHDKLFTVNGILVASFFGLGKFPTDNPIVSLWLVLFPIFVLCYLIYLEQQQMEIYRHASQRMNWNFDKDVAKYGKMINRQNLKSLFAIIVTFGLFIYLAIKVIIY
;
A
#
# COMPACT_ATOMS: atom_id res chain seq x y z
N MET A 1 -29.43 64.56 -18.76
CA MET A 1 -29.98 63.57 -17.81
C MET A 1 -30.09 62.18 -18.43
N GLU A 2 -30.71 62.02 -19.61
CA GLU A 2 -30.89 60.70 -20.23
C GLU A 2 -29.58 59.98 -20.60
N GLN A 3 -28.59 60.67 -21.19
CA GLN A 3 -27.28 60.10 -21.52
C GLN A 3 -26.49 59.68 -20.27
N THR A 4 -26.62 60.46 -19.19
CA THR A 4 -25.99 60.17 -17.90
C THR A 4 -26.56 58.90 -17.28
N ASN A 5 -27.89 58.69 -17.39
CA ASN A 5 -28.55 57.48 -16.91
C ASN A 5 -28.14 56.24 -17.71
N LYS A 6 -28.07 56.34 -19.05
CA LYS A 6 -27.57 55.23 -19.91
C LYS A 6 -26.12 54.87 -19.63
N LEU A 7 -25.28 55.87 -19.32
CA LEU A 7 -23.90 55.64 -18.91
C LEU A 7 -23.84 54.90 -17.56
N LEU A 8 -24.69 55.28 -16.61
CA LEU A 8 -24.78 54.66 -15.29
C LEU A 8 -25.21 53.18 -15.38
N GLU A 9 -26.23 52.87 -16.19
CA GLU A 9 -26.67 51.49 -16.44
C GLU A 9 -25.53 50.64 -17.01
N LYS A 10 -24.78 51.18 -17.97
CA LYS A 10 -23.66 50.47 -18.59
C LYS A 10 -22.51 50.22 -17.61
N ILE A 11 -22.28 51.14 -16.67
CA ILE A 11 -21.28 50.95 -15.59
C ILE A 11 -21.75 49.86 -14.63
N LEU A 12 -23.03 49.86 -14.23
CA LEU A 12 -23.59 48.82 -13.36
C LEU A 12 -23.50 47.43 -13.98
N GLU A 13 -23.80 47.31 -15.28
CA GLU A 13 -23.70 46.05 -16.01
C GLU A 13 -22.25 45.54 -16.09
N LEU A 14 -21.29 46.44 -16.31
CA LEU A 14 -19.86 46.10 -16.32
C LEU A 14 -19.35 45.67 -14.94
N LEU A 15 -19.81 46.30 -13.87
CA LEU A 15 -19.47 45.93 -12.50
C LEU A 15 -20.03 44.54 -12.17
N ALA A 16 -21.31 44.28 -12.46
CA ALA A 16 -21.94 42.98 -12.25
C ALA A 16 -21.22 41.86 -13.03
N LYS A 17 -20.81 42.14 -14.27
CA LYS A 17 -20.04 41.19 -15.09
C LYS A 17 -18.63 40.92 -14.55
N ASN A 18 -17.98 41.94 -13.98
CA ASN A 18 -16.66 41.76 -13.36
C ASN A 18 -16.76 40.97 -12.06
N GLU A 19 -17.76 41.22 -11.24
CA GLU A 19 -17.99 40.50 -9.99
C GLU A 19 -18.30 39.01 -10.23
N ALA A 20 -19.09 38.71 -11.26
CA ALA A 20 -19.33 37.33 -11.71
C ALA A 20 -18.03 36.63 -12.16
N ARG A 21 -17.10 37.35 -12.81
CA ARG A 21 -15.80 36.79 -13.21
C ARG A 21 -14.87 36.59 -12.04
N ILE A 22 -14.82 37.54 -11.10
CA ILE A 22 -14.01 37.45 -9.89
C ILE A 22 -14.47 36.26 -9.05
N SER A 23 -15.77 36.12 -8.79
CA SER A 23 -16.34 34.98 -8.06
C SER A 23 -16.10 33.64 -8.77
N THR A 24 -16.20 33.58 -10.11
CA THR A 24 -15.89 32.35 -10.87
C THR A 24 -14.41 31.98 -10.75
N ASN A 25 -13.51 32.96 -10.81
CA ASN A 25 -12.07 32.74 -10.66
C ASN A 25 -11.71 32.32 -9.23
N GLU A 26 -12.33 32.93 -8.22
CA GLU A 26 -12.17 32.55 -6.82
C GLU A 26 -12.62 31.10 -6.59
N PHE A 27 -13.81 30.75 -7.08
CA PHE A 27 -14.34 29.39 -7.00
C PHE A 27 -13.45 28.36 -7.72
N SER A 28 -12.94 28.70 -8.92
CA SER A 28 -11.97 27.87 -9.63
C SER A 28 -10.68 27.69 -8.81
N SER A 29 -10.14 28.77 -8.24
CA SER A 29 -8.92 28.73 -7.44
C SER A 29 -9.08 27.95 -6.13
N GLU A 30 -10.26 27.98 -5.54
CA GLU A 30 -10.59 27.21 -4.34
C GLU A 30 -10.78 25.73 -4.68
N GLY A 31 -11.38 25.43 -5.83
CA GLY A 31 -11.44 24.10 -6.42
C GLY A 31 -10.05 23.50 -6.68
N ASP A 32 -9.15 24.29 -7.30
CA ASP A 32 -7.78 23.85 -7.58
C ASP A 32 -7.00 23.55 -6.28
N LYS A 33 -7.16 24.39 -5.25
CA LYS A 33 -6.55 24.15 -3.92
C LYS A 33 -7.10 22.89 -3.24
N LEU A 34 -8.40 22.62 -3.40
CA LEU A 34 -9.03 21.41 -2.87
C LEU A 34 -8.52 20.15 -3.57
N ILE A 35 -8.36 20.21 -4.91
CA ILE A 35 -7.78 19.11 -5.69
C ILE A 35 -6.34 18.86 -5.24
N GLU A 36 -5.51 19.91 -5.17
CA GLU A 36 -4.11 19.80 -4.74
C GLU A 36 -3.99 19.22 -3.32
N LYS A 37 -4.84 19.67 -2.39
CA LYS A 37 -4.87 19.13 -1.02
C LYS A 37 -5.25 17.65 -1.01
N THR A 38 -6.25 17.26 -1.79
CA THR A 38 -6.71 15.87 -1.89
C THR A 38 -5.63 14.97 -2.51
N GLU A 39 -4.93 15.44 -3.53
CA GLU A 39 -3.81 14.72 -4.14
C GLU A 39 -2.67 14.50 -3.15
N LYS A 40 -2.30 15.55 -2.41
CA LYS A 40 -1.28 15.48 -1.34
C LYS A 40 -1.67 14.50 -0.24
N GLU A 41 -2.89 14.58 0.28
CA GLU A 41 -3.39 13.65 1.29
C GLU A 41 -3.40 12.20 0.78
N GLY A 42 -3.79 12.00 -0.49
CA GLY A 42 -3.76 10.69 -1.14
C GLY A 42 -2.34 10.13 -1.31
N GLU A 43 -1.37 10.97 -1.67
CA GLU A 43 0.04 10.58 -1.78
C GLU A 43 0.64 10.24 -0.42
N GLU A 44 0.38 11.06 0.61
CA GLU A 44 0.81 10.82 1.98
C GLU A 44 0.23 9.52 2.55
N ALA A 45 -1.06 9.28 2.35
CA ALA A 45 -1.71 8.03 2.74
C ALA A 45 -1.07 6.82 2.05
N SER A 46 -0.79 6.93 0.75
CA SER A 46 -0.12 5.87 -0.03
C SER A 46 1.28 5.58 0.52
N LYS A 47 2.08 6.62 0.79
CA LYS A 47 3.43 6.49 1.37
C LYS A 47 3.38 5.84 2.75
N LYS A 48 2.40 6.21 3.58
CA LYS A 48 2.24 5.65 4.93
C LYS A 48 1.84 4.18 4.90
N ILE A 49 0.93 3.80 4.00
CA ILE A 49 0.55 2.40 3.77
C ILE A 49 1.77 1.59 3.33
N GLN A 50 2.52 2.11 2.36
CA GLN A 50 3.75 1.47 1.87
C GLN A 50 4.75 1.25 3.01
N SER A 51 5.09 2.30 3.75
CA SER A 51 6.03 2.19 4.88
C SER A 51 5.55 1.20 5.94
N THR A 52 4.24 1.10 6.18
CA THR A 52 3.68 0.14 7.13
C THR A 52 3.80 -1.28 6.62
N PHE A 53 3.55 -1.51 5.32
CA PHE A 53 3.69 -2.81 4.70
C PHE A 53 5.15 -3.29 4.73
N ASP A 54 6.09 -2.43 4.35
CA ASP A 54 7.52 -2.74 4.33
C ASP A 54 7.99 -3.11 5.75
N ARG A 55 7.57 -2.36 6.78
CA ARG A 55 7.84 -2.70 8.18
C ARG A 55 7.28 -4.05 8.62
N ILE A 56 6.13 -4.47 8.10
CA ILE A 56 5.55 -5.79 8.41
C ILE A 56 6.40 -6.88 7.74
N HIS A 57 6.80 -6.70 6.49
CA HIS A 57 7.65 -7.66 5.77
C HIS A 57 9.03 -7.78 6.40
N ASP A 58 9.67 -6.66 6.77
CA ASP A 58 10.95 -6.67 7.51
C ASP A 58 10.87 -7.50 8.79
N LYS A 59 9.79 -7.33 9.56
CA LYS A 59 9.55 -8.11 10.78
C LYS A 59 9.31 -9.59 10.47
N LEU A 60 8.56 -9.91 9.41
CA LEU A 60 8.34 -11.30 8.98
C LEU A 60 9.64 -11.97 8.55
N PHE A 61 10.49 -11.27 7.78
CA PHE A 61 11.81 -11.75 7.40
C PHE A 61 12.70 -11.99 8.62
N THR A 62 12.69 -11.05 9.57
CA THR A 62 13.47 -11.18 10.81
C THR A 62 13.02 -12.40 11.62
N VAL A 63 11.71 -12.56 11.83
CA VAL A 63 11.14 -13.71 12.55
C VAL A 63 11.42 -15.00 11.80
N ASN A 64 11.27 -15.02 10.49
CA ASN A 64 11.55 -16.19 9.68
C ASN A 64 13.04 -16.59 9.74
N GLY A 65 13.95 -15.61 9.69
CA GLY A 65 15.39 -15.86 9.86
C GLY A 65 15.72 -16.48 11.22
N ILE A 66 15.07 -16.02 12.31
CA ILE A 66 15.19 -16.65 13.63
C ILE A 66 14.65 -18.08 13.58
N LEU A 67 13.49 -18.32 12.97
CA LEU A 67 12.93 -19.66 12.82
C LEU A 67 13.88 -20.59 12.07
N VAL A 68 14.43 -20.16 10.94
CA VAL A 68 15.45 -20.92 10.18
C VAL A 68 16.60 -21.32 11.10
N ALA A 69 17.19 -20.37 11.82
CA ALA A 69 18.30 -20.63 12.74
C ALA A 69 17.91 -21.61 13.86
N SER A 70 16.74 -21.45 14.46
CA SER A 70 16.23 -22.34 15.50
C SER A 70 15.95 -23.75 14.97
N PHE A 71 15.36 -23.89 13.78
CA PHE A 71 15.12 -25.20 13.16
C PHE A 71 16.43 -25.90 12.76
N PHE A 72 17.43 -25.17 12.25
CA PHE A 72 18.77 -25.72 12.00
C PHE A 72 19.47 -26.16 13.29
N GLY A 73 19.39 -25.35 14.35
CA GLY A 73 19.96 -25.69 15.66
C GLY A 73 19.32 -26.92 16.29
N LEU A 74 17.99 -27.00 16.24
CA LEU A 74 17.23 -28.14 16.76
C LEU A 74 17.33 -29.39 15.86
N GLY A 75 17.59 -29.23 14.56
CA GLY A 75 17.75 -30.32 13.61
C GLY A 75 19.05 -31.12 13.79
N LYS A 76 20.04 -30.58 14.52
CA LYS A 76 21.28 -31.29 14.87
C LYS A 76 21.13 -32.28 16.03
N PHE A 77 19.98 -32.30 16.70
CA PHE A 77 19.70 -33.29 17.74
C PHE A 77 19.27 -34.61 17.09
N PRO A 78 19.79 -35.76 17.58
CA PRO A 78 19.43 -37.06 17.04
C PRO A 78 17.91 -37.23 17.12
N THR A 79 17.28 -37.43 15.97
CA THR A 79 15.83 -37.59 15.86
C THR A 79 15.54 -38.96 15.28
N ASP A 80 14.56 -39.67 15.85
CA ASP A 80 14.19 -41.03 15.42
C ASP A 80 13.66 -41.09 13.98
N ASN A 81 13.32 -39.94 13.38
CA ASN A 81 12.83 -39.81 12.00
C ASN A 81 13.58 -38.72 11.21
N PRO A 82 14.60 -39.08 10.40
CA PRO A 82 15.45 -38.11 9.71
C PRO A 82 14.73 -37.32 8.61
N ILE A 83 13.71 -37.90 7.97
CA ILE A 83 12.94 -37.24 6.90
C ILE A 83 12.14 -36.06 7.45
N VAL A 84 11.49 -36.23 8.61
CA VAL A 84 10.72 -35.18 9.28
C VAL A 84 11.65 -34.05 9.74
N SER A 85 12.84 -34.39 10.24
CA SER A 85 13.87 -33.40 10.61
C SER A 85 14.31 -32.52 9.43
N LEU A 86 14.47 -33.11 8.24
CA LEU A 86 14.90 -32.40 7.04
C LEU A 86 13.81 -31.45 6.50
N TRP A 87 12.55 -31.87 6.50
CA TRP A 87 11.42 -31.01 6.13
C TRP A 87 11.25 -29.82 7.08
N LEU A 88 11.49 -30.02 8.38
CA LEU A 88 11.42 -28.95 9.38
C LEU A 88 12.45 -27.84 9.15
N VAL A 89 13.58 -28.16 8.55
CA VAL A 89 14.62 -27.17 8.20
C VAL A 89 14.31 -26.48 6.87
N LEU A 90 13.78 -27.22 5.89
CA LEU A 90 13.46 -26.68 4.56
C LEU A 90 12.22 -25.77 4.56
N PHE A 91 11.25 -26.03 5.43
CA PHE A 91 9.97 -25.32 5.39
C PHE A 91 10.10 -23.82 5.72
N PRO A 92 10.85 -23.38 6.75
CA PRO A 92 11.13 -21.96 6.97
C PRO A 92 11.82 -21.27 5.79
N ILE A 93 12.75 -21.96 5.11
CA ILE A 93 13.43 -21.46 3.91
C ILE A 93 12.43 -21.25 2.77
N PHE A 94 11.49 -22.18 2.57
CA PHE A 94 10.44 -22.01 1.58
C PHE A 94 9.57 -20.78 1.87
N VAL A 95 9.24 -20.54 3.14
CA VAL A 95 8.52 -19.33 3.55
C VAL A 95 9.34 -18.07 3.28
N LEU A 96 10.67 -18.10 3.48
CA LEU A 96 11.56 -17.00 3.13
C LEU A 96 11.54 -16.71 1.62
N CYS A 97 11.64 -17.73 0.77
CA CYS A 97 11.51 -17.56 -0.68
C CYS A 97 10.14 -17.00 -1.08
N TYR A 98 9.07 -17.41 -0.38
CA TYR A 98 7.74 -16.88 -0.61
C TYR A 98 7.63 -15.39 -0.24
N LEU A 99 8.24 -14.96 0.89
CA LEU A 99 8.29 -13.55 1.28
C LEU A 99 9.01 -12.70 0.22
N ILE A 100 10.15 -13.17 -0.33
CA ILE A 100 10.87 -12.47 -1.42
C ILE A 100 9.97 -12.31 -2.66
N TYR A 101 9.23 -13.37 -3.01
CA TYR A 101 8.28 -13.30 -4.12
C TYR A 101 7.17 -12.26 -3.87
N LEU A 102 6.71 -12.10 -2.62
CA LEU A 102 5.73 -11.08 -2.28
C LEU A 102 6.27 -9.66 -2.45
N GLU A 103 7.52 -9.39 -2.04
CA GLU A 103 8.16 -8.08 -2.27
C GLU A 103 8.26 -7.76 -3.77
N GLN A 104 8.63 -8.75 -4.59
CA GLN A 104 8.66 -8.57 -6.05
C GLN A 104 7.27 -8.16 -6.59
N GLN A 105 6.21 -8.83 -6.15
CA GLN A 105 4.84 -8.49 -6.57
C GLN A 105 4.43 -7.09 -6.13
N GLN A 106 4.84 -6.69 -4.92
CA GLN A 106 4.57 -5.37 -4.38
C GLN A 106 5.29 -4.29 -5.20
N MET A 107 6.53 -4.54 -5.63
CA MET A 107 7.26 -3.66 -6.53
C MET A 107 6.52 -3.46 -7.86
N GLU A 108 5.91 -4.50 -8.42
CA GLU A 108 5.10 -4.39 -9.64
C GLU A 108 3.84 -3.53 -9.43
N ILE A 109 3.20 -3.64 -8.26
CA ILE A 109 2.05 -2.81 -7.89
C ILE A 109 2.46 -1.34 -7.83
N TYR A 110 3.60 -1.03 -7.21
CA TYR A 110 4.10 0.35 -7.15
C TYR A 110 4.52 0.89 -8.51
N ARG A 111 5.09 0.04 -9.38
CA ARG A 111 5.38 0.43 -10.77
C ARG A 111 4.11 0.77 -11.54
N HIS A 112 2.99 0.07 -11.27
CA HIS A 112 1.70 0.43 -11.85
C HIS A 112 1.20 1.77 -11.26
N ALA A 113 1.31 1.94 -9.94
CA ALA A 113 0.92 3.15 -9.21
C ALA A 113 1.69 4.40 -9.65
N SER A 114 2.97 4.29 -10.02
CA SER A 114 3.76 5.44 -10.46
C SER A 114 3.31 5.99 -11.82
N GLN A 115 2.58 5.20 -12.61
CA GLN A 115 2.03 5.61 -13.91
C GLN A 115 0.63 6.21 -13.81
N ARG A 116 0.18 6.58 -12.61
CA ARG A 116 -1.20 7.03 -12.33
C ARG A 116 -1.67 8.22 -13.15
N MET A 117 -0.77 9.14 -13.53
CA MET A 117 -1.11 10.27 -14.40
C MET A 117 -1.55 9.84 -15.80
N ASN A 118 -1.19 8.64 -16.24
CA ASN A 118 -1.52 8.09 -17.56
C ASN A 118 -2.65 7.04 -17.50
N TRP A 119 -3.31 6.88 -16.35
CA TRP A 119 -4.34 5.86 -16.18
C TRP A 119 -5.64 6.20 -16.89
N ASN A 120 -6.29 5.16 -17.44
CA ASN A 120 -7.70 5.20 -17.73
C ASN A 120 -8.48 4.98 -16.42
N PHE A 121 -9.22 6.00 -15.98
CA PHE A 121 -9.94 5.99 -14.71
C PHE A 121 -10.90 4.80 -14.53
N ASP A 122 -11.50 4.28 -15.60
CA ASP A 122 -12.47 3.18 -15.50
C ASP A 122 -11.80 1.80 -15.37
N LYS A 123 -10.70 1.59 -16.12
CA LYS A 123 -10.07 0.27 -16.23
C LYS A 123 -8.90 0.08 -15.27
N ASP A 124 -8.03 1.08 -15.16
CA ASP A 124 -6.78 0.96 -14.41
C ASP A 124 -7.00 1.09 -12.90
N VAL A 125 -7.99 1.87 -12.46
CA VAL A 125 -8.36 1.98 -11.05
C VAL A 125 -8.91 0.65 -10.53
N ALA A 126 -9.83 0.02 -11.26
CA ALA A 126 -10.39 -1.27 -10.89
C ALA A 126 -9.33 -2.39 -10.89
N LYS A 127 -8.43 -2.37 -11.87
CA LYS A 127 -7.30 -3.31 -11.95
C LYS A 127 -6.34 -3.14 -10.77
N TYR A 128 -5.98 -1.89 -10.45
CA TYR A 128 -5.11 -1.58 -9.33
C TYR A 128 -5.71 -2.03 -7.99
N GLY A 129 -7.01 -1.78 -7.77
CA GLY A 129 -7.71 -2.27 -6.58
C GLY A 129 -7.68 -3.79 -6.45
N LYS A 130 -7.87 -4.53 -7.56
CA LYS A 130 -7.75 -6.00 -7.56
C LYS A 130 -6.33 -6.48 -7.25
N MET A 131 -5.31 -5.80 -7.78
CA MET A 131 -3.90 -6.12 -7.50
C MET A 131 -3.58 -5.96 -6.02
N ILE A 132 -4.00 -4.84 -5.41
CA ILE A 132 -3.83 -4.59 -3.96
C ILE A 132 -4.53 -5.67 -3.14
N ASN A 133 -5.81 -5.96 -3.42
CA ASN A 133 -6.56 -6.93 -2.62
C ASN A 133 -5.92 -8.33 -2.69
N ARG A 134 -5.47 -8.74 -3.88
CA ARG A 134 -4.77 -10.02 -4.05
C ARG A 134 -3.45 -10.04 -3.27
N GLN A 135 -2.70 -8.95 -3.27
CA GLN A 135 -1.45 -8.84 -2.51
C GLN A 135 -1.70 -8.87 -1.00
N ASN A 136 -2.75 -8.22 -0.52
CA ASN A 136 -3.13 -8.23 0.88
C ASN A 136 -3.46 -9.65 1.35
N LEU A 137 -4.25 -10.40 0.57
CA LEU A 137 -4.56 -11.81 0.87
C LEU A 137 -3.30 -12.69 0.93
N LYS A 138 -2.40 -12.53 -0.03
CA LYS A 138 -1.12 -13.28 -0.05
C LYS A 138 -0.23 -12.93 1.15
N SER A 139 -0.19 -11.66 1.53
CA SER A 139 0.58 -11.20 2.70
C SER A 139 -0.02 -11.73 3.99
N LEU A 140 -1.35 -11.72 4.12
CA LEU A 140 -2.05 -12.33 5.25
C LEU A 140 -1.75 -13.83 5.36
N PHE A 141 -1.73 -14.55 4.24
CA PHE A 141 -1.32 -15.95 4.21
C PHE A 141 0.10 -16.15 4.72
N ALA A 142 1.06 -15.32 4.30
CA ALA A 142 2.44 -15.39 4.79
C ALA A 142 2.54 -15.15 6.31
N ILE A 143 1.75 -14.21 6.86
CA ILE A 143 1.67 -13.96 8.30
C ILE A 143 1.18 -15.20 9.03
N ILE A 144 0.07 -15.79 8.57
CA ILE A 144 -0.53 -16.98 9.19
C ILE A 144 0.45 -18.16 9.17
N VAL A 145 1.11 -18.41 8.04
CA VAL A 145 2.09 -19.49 7.92
C VAL A 145 3.29 -19.27 8.84
N THR A 146 3.84 -18.06 8.88
CA THR A 146 4.98 -17.72 9.75
C THR A 146 4.61 -17.86 11.23
N PHE A 147 3.41 -17.42 11.61
CA PHE A 147 2.91 -17.56 12.98
C PHE A 147 2.64 -19.03 13.34
N GLY A 148 2.10 -19.82 12.41
CA GLY A 148 1.90 -21.26 12.59
C GLY A 148 3.23 -22.00 12.83
N LEU A 149 4.28 -21.63 12.09
CA LEU A 149 5.63 -22.19 12.31
C LEU A 149 6.18 -21.83 13.68
N PHE A 150 5.97 -20.60 14.12
CA PHE A 150 6.37 -20.16 15.44
C PHE A 150 5.66 -20.97 16.55
N ILE A 151 4.34 -21.16 16.46
CA ILE A 151 3.59 -21.98 17.42
C ILE A 151 4.11 -23.42 17.41
N TYR A 152 4.32 -24.00 16.22
CA TYR A 152 4.85 -25.36 16.10
C TYR A 152 6.20 -25.49 16.82
N LEU A 153 7.11 -24.54 16.59
CA LEU A 153 8.40 -24.52 17.25
C LEU A 153 8.27 -24.38 18.77
N ALA A 154 7.40 -23.49 19.24
CA ALA A 154 7.15 -23.31 20.68
C ALA A 154 6.63 -24.60 21.34
N ILE A 155 5.66 -25.29 20.71
CA ILE A 155 5.14 -26.58 21.20
C ILE A 155 6.26 -27.62 21.25
N LYS A 156 7.07 -27.72 20.18
CA LYS A 156 8.17 -28.67 20.11
C LYS A 156 9.19 -28.44 21.23
N VAL A 157 9.50 -27.17 21.54
CA VAL A 157 10.42 -26.80 22.64
C VAL A 157 9.83 -27.09 24.02
N ILE A 158 8.50 -26.99 24.21
CA ILE A 158 7.85 -27.29 25.49
C ILE A 158 7.73 -28.79 25.75
N ILE A 159 7.49 -29.58 24.70
CA ILE A 159 7.32 -31.04 24.80
C ILE A 159 8.66 -31.77 25.00
N TYR A 160 9.75 -31.18 24.49
CA TYR A 160 11.11 -31.72 24.61
C TYR A 160 11.74 -31.35 25.95
#